data_AF-A0A656JNE8-F1
#
_entry.id   AF-A0A656JNE8-F1
#
_cell.length_a   1.000
_cell.length_b   1.000
_cell.length_c   1.000
_cell.angle_alpha   90.00
_cell.angle_beta   90.00
_cell.angle_gamma   90.00
#
_symmetry.space_group_name_H-M   'P 1'
#
loop_
_entity.id
_entity.type
_entity.pdbx_description
1 polymer ?
#
loop_
_entity_poly.entity_id
_entity_poly.type
_entity_poly.pdbx_seq_one_letter_code
_entity_poly.pdbx_strand_id
1 'polypeptide(L)' 'MSTRTEAVKAYLLDLQDRICTALEQEDGNAHFVEDAWTRPAGGGGRTRVVENGAVIEKGGVNFSHVFGSNLPPSASAHR' A
#
# COMPACT_ATOMS: atom_id res chain seq x y z
N MET A 1 4.11 -13.62 14.38
CA MET A 1 4.64 -13.51 12.99
C MET A 1 6.12 -13.87 13.00
N SER A 2 6.63 -14.41 11.89
CA SER A 2 8.08 -14.67 11.77
C SER A 2 8.84 -13.37 11.58
N THR A 3 10.07 -13.29 12.11
CA THR A 3 10.98 -12.16 11.92
C THR A 3 11.20 -11.81 10.45
N ARG A 4 11.14 -12.79 9.55
CA ARG A 4 11.26 -12.57 8.09
C ARG A 4 10.07 -11.79 7.51
N THR A 5 8.86 -12.08 7.98
CA THR A 5 7.67 -11.38 7.47
C THR A 5 7.66 -9.91 7.91
N GLU A 6 8.09 -9.62 9.14
CA GLU A 6 8.26 -8.23 9.59
C GLU A 6 9.34 -7.48 8.80
N ALA A 7 10.45 -8.14 8.46
CA ALA A 7 11.48 -7.53 7.60
C ALA A 7 10.94 -7.17 6.21
N VAL A 8 10.16 -8.07 5.59
CA VAL A 8 9.50 -7.79 4.30
C VAL A 8 8.46 -6.67 4.44
N LYS A 9 7.67 -6.68 5.51
CA LYS A 9 6.69 -5.61 5.80
C LYS A 9 7.38 -4.24 5.91
N ALA A 10 8.47 -4.17 6.68
CA ALA A 10 9.24 -2.94 6.84
C ALA A 10 9.81 -2.44 5.50
N TYR A 11 10.38 -3.35 4.71
CA TYR A 11 10.86 -3.03 3.36
C TYR A 11 9.76 -2.50 2.45
N LEU A 12 8.58 -3.12 2.45
CA LEU A 12 7.47 -2.70 1.58
C LEU A 12 6.84 -1.36 2.00
N LEU A 13 6.82 -1.07 3.31
CA LEU A 13 6.41 0.25 3.81
C LEU A 13 7.40 1.33 3.37
N ASP A 14 8.70 1.10 3.57
CA ASP A 14 9.77 2.00 3.10
C ASP A 14 9.73 2.19 1.57
N LEU A 15 9.44 1.13 0.81
CA LEU A 15 9.30 1.20 -0.63
C LEU A 15 8.14 2.12 -1.04
N GLN A 16 6.98 2.03 -0.37
CA GLN A 16 5.87 2.94 -0.61
C GLN A 16 6.27 4.40 -0.32
N ASP A 17 6.98 4.65 0.78
CA ASP A 17 7.46 5.99 1.13
C ASP A 17 8.40 6.54 0.06
N ARG A 18 9.40 5.76 -0.39
CA ARG A 18 10.33 6.19 -1.44
C ARG A 18 9.67 6.44 -2.79
N ILE A 19 8.71 5.61 -3.19
CA ILE A 19 7.97 5.81 -4.45
C ILE A 19 7.15 7.10 -4.38
N CYS A 20 6.39 7.31 -3.29
CA CYS A 20 5.61 8.54 -3.11
C CYS A 20 6.52 9.77 -3.16
N THR A 21 7.60 9.79 -2.37
CA THR A 21 8.53 10.93 -2.35
C THR A 21 9.14 11.21 -3.72
N ALA A 22 9.56 10.19 -4.46
CA ALA A 22 10.11 10.38 -5.79
C ALA A 22 9.07 10.97 -6.76
N LEU A 23 7.83 10.46 -6.73
CA LEU A 23 6.76 10.94 -7.60
C LEU A 23 6.31 12.37 -7.24
N GLU A 24 6.28 12.74 -5.95
CA GLU A 24 6.01 14.11 -5.51
C GLU A 24 7.10 15.10 -5.96
N GLN A 25 8.36 14.67 -5.98
CA GLN A 25 9.46 15.49 -6.47
C GLN A 25 9.34 15.77 -7.97
N GLU A 26 8.93 14.77 -8.76
CA GLU A 26 8.69 14.93 -10.20
C GLU A 26 7.43 15.75 -10.50
N ASP A 27 6.37 15.65 -9.67
CA ASP A 27 5.17 16.47 -9.83
C ASP A 27 5.40 17.94 -9.41
N GLY A 28 6.13 18.14 -8.31
CA GLY A 28 6.54 19.44 -7.80
C GLY A 28 5.47 20.25 -7.06
N ASN A 29 4.18 19.84 -7.10
CA ASN A 29 3.09 20.56 -6.44
C ASN A 29 2.10 19.66 -5.69
N ALA A 30 1.72 18.52 -6.25
CA ALA A 30 0.79 17.61 -5.58
C ALA A 30 1.51 16.61 -4.67
N HIS A 31 0.84 16.30 -3.55
CA HIS A 31 1.32 15.36 -2.54
C HIS A 31 0.35 14.18 -2.39
N PHE A 32 0.89 13.02 -2.02
CA PHE A 32 0.07 11.87 -1.67
C PHE A 32 -0.64 12.10 -0.33
N VAL A 33 -1.96 11.91 -0.33
CA VAL A 33 -2.78 11.86 0.86
C VAL A 33 -2.89 10.41 1.31
N GLU A 34 -2.63 10.19 2.60
CA GLU A 34 -2.66 8.88 3.22
C GLU A 34 -4.03 8.57 3.84
N ASP A 35 -4.53 7.37 3.56
CA ASP A 35 -5.67 6.74 4.22
C ASP A 35 -5.23 5.39 4.80
N ALA A 36 -5.03 5.37 6.12
CA ALA A 36 -4.69 4.17 6.86
C ALA A 36 -5.96 3.46 7.34
N TRP A 37 -6.04 2.16 7.09
CA TRP A 37 -7.23 1.38 7.39
C TRP A 37 -6.89 0.02 8.00
N THR A 38 -7.85 -0.50 8.76
CA THR A 38 -7.76 -1.82 9.40
C THR A 38 -8.86 -2.74 8.90
N ARG A 39 -8.59 -4.04 8.80
CA ARG A 39 -9.59 -5.03 8.41
C ARG A 39 -10.11 -5.77 9.64
N PRO A 40 -11.43 -5.88 9.86
CA PRO A 40 -12.00 -6.60 11.01
C PRO A 40 -11.51 -8.05 11.13
N ALA A 41 -11.30 -8.72 9.99
CA ALA A 41 -10.84 -10.10 9.94
C ALA A 41 -9.30 -10.27 10.09
N GLY A 42 -8.55 -9.18 10.24
CA GLY A 42 -7.10 -9.19 10.47
C GLY A 42 -6.31 -8.38 9.45
N GLY A 43 -5.35 -7.60 9.96
CA GLY A 43 -4.44 -6.79 9.17
C GLY A 43 -5.03 -5.43 8.78
N GLY A 44 -4.56 -4.89 7.66
CA GLY A 44 -4.95 -3.57 7.19
C GLY A 44 -4.06 -3.10 6.05
N GLY A 45 -4.00 -1.79 5.86
CA GLY A 45 -3.19 -1.18 4.83
C GLY A 45 -3.05 0.31 4.96
N ARG A 46 -2.28 0.87 4.02
CA ARG A 46 -2.01 2.29 3.86
C ARG A 46 -2.22 2.61 2.39
N THR A 47 -3.34 3.23 2.09
CA THR A 47 -3.64 3.76 0.76
C THR A 47 -3.02 5.15 0.66
N ARG A 48 -2.32 5.44 -0.42
CA ARG A 48 -1.83 6.80 -0.70
C ARG A 48 -2.25 7.20 -2.10
N VAL A 49 -2.92 8.34 -2.20
CA VAL A 49 -3.48 8.84 -3.46
C VAL A 49 -3.02 10.28 -3.69
N VAL A 50 -2.63 10.59 -4.91
CA VAL A 50 -2.36 11.95 -5.39
C VAL A 50 -3.32 12.26 -6.54
N GLU A 51 -3.85 13.47 -6.58
CA GLU A 51 -4.81 13.93 -7.60
C GLU A 51 -4.53 15.39 -7.95
N ASN A 52 -4.87 15.77 -9.19
CA ASN A 52 -4.74 17.13 -9.71
C ASN A 52 -3.29 17.68 -9.63
N GLY A 53 -2.31 16.81 -9.86
CA GLY A 53 -0.90 17.18 -9.97
C GLY A 53 -0.57 17.85 -11.30
N ALA A 54 0.59 18.50 -11.35
CA ALA A 54 1.07 19.16 -12.56
C ALA A 54 1.54 18.15 -13.62
N VAL A 55 2.00 16.97 -13.18
CA VAL A 55 2.46 15.87 -14.02
C VAL A 55 1.59 14.63 -13.80
N ILE A 56 1.27 14.32 -12.55
CA ILE A 56 0.45 13.17 -12.17
C ILE A 56 -0.99 13.64 -12.01
N GLU A 57 -1.81 13.46 -13.05
CA GLU A 57 -3.24 13.76 -12.99
C GLU A 57 -3.93 12.99 -11.84
N LYS A 58 -3.62 11.69 -11.72
CA LYS A 58 -4.08 10.83 -10.64
C LYS A 58 -3.15 9.64 -10.45
N GLY A 59 -2.76 9.36 -9.20
CA GLY A 59 -1.85 8.28 -8.86
C GLY A 59 -2.21 7.62 -7.55
N GLY A 60 -1.88 6.34 -7.41
CA GLY A 60 -2.10 5.57 -6.19
C GLY A 60 -0.93 4.62 -5.90
N VAL A 61 -0.41 4.67 -4.68
CA VAL A 61 0.63 3.74 -4.21
C VAL A 61 0.11 3.10 -2.93
N ASN A 62 -0.31 1.83 -3.01
CA ASN A 62 -1.04 1.18 -1.93
C ASN A 62 -0.21 0.08 -1.29
N PHE A 63 -0.18 0.08 0.05
CA PHE A 63 0.36 -1.01 0.84
C PHE A 63 -0.78 -1.74 1.53
N SER A 64 -0.73 -3.08 1.53
CA SER A 64 -1.63 -3.89 2.33
C SER A 64 -0.88 -5.06 2.95
N HIS A 65 -1.26 -5.38 4.18
CA HIS A 65 -0.81 -6.56 4.89
C HIS A 65 -2.02 -7.14 5.61
N VAL A 66 -2.71 -8.04 4.91
CA VAL A 66 -3.96 -8.66 5.35
C VAL A 66 -3.72 -10.11 5.72
N PHE A 67 -4.46 -10.58 6.72
CA PHE A 67 -4.42 -11.97 7.16
C PHE A 67 -5.81 -12.38 7.65
N GLY A 68 -6.02 -13.69 7.74
CA GLY A 68 -7.27 -14.29 8.16
C GLY A 68 -7.14 -15.80 8.24
N SER A 69 -8.17 -16.46 8.73
CA SER A 69 -8.18 -17.92 8.90
C SER A 69 -8.31 -18.70 7.60
N ASN A 70 -8.87 -18.10 6.55
CA ASN A 70 -9.19 -18.76 5.30
C ASN A 70 -8.72 -17.95 4.09
N LEU A 71 -8.34 -18.65 3.03
CA LEU A 71 -8.11 -18.06 1.71
C LEU A 71 -9.45 -17.66 1.06
N PRO A 72 -9.47 -16.64 0.18
CA PRO A 72 -10.65 -16.34 -0.61
C PRO A 72 -10.97 -17.48 -1.59
N PRO A 73 -12.24 -17.67 -1.98
CA PRO A 73 -12.65 -18.74 -2.90
C PRO A 73 -11.85 -18.80 -4.20
N SER A 74 -11.42 -17.65 -4.74
CA SER A 74 -10.59 -17.55 -5.94
C SER A 74 -9.19 -18.16 -5.77
N ALA A 75 -8.66 -18.20 -4.55
CA ALA A 75 -7.34 -18.76 -4.24
C ALA A 75 -7.42 -20.20 -3.70
N SER A 76 -8.59 -20.64 -3.21
CA SER A 76 -8.79 -21.99 -2.66
C SER A 76 -9.49 -22.96 -3.64
N ALA A 77 -10.01 -22.47 -4.76
CA ALA A 77 -10.60 -23.31 -5.80
C ALA A 77 -9.55 -24.30 -6.31
N HIS A 78 -9.79 -25.59 -6.06
CA HIS A 78 -8.96 -26.66 -6.63
C HIS A 78 -9.23 -26.69 -8.14
N ARG A 79 -8.21 -26.36 -8.94
CA ARG A 79 -8.20 -26.60 -10.38
C ARG A 79 -7.70 -28.00 -10.67
#